data_AF-A0A2N1W9F2-F1
#
_entry.id   AF-A0A2N1W9F2-F1
#
_cell.length_a   1.000
_cell.length_b   1.000
_cell.length_c   1.000
_cell.angle_alpha   90.00
_cell.angle_beta   90.00
_cell.angle_gamma   90.00
#
_symmetry.space_group_name_H-M   'P 1'
#
loop_
_entity.id
_entity.type
_entity.pdbx_description
1 polymer ?
#
loop_
_entity_poly.entity_id
_entity_poly.type
_entity_poly.pdbx_seq_one_letter_code
_entity_poly.pdbx_strand_id
1 'polypeptide(L)'
;MCLTESLLVDPHAVAEPTTASTTGLGALLATLIPRQGAGTAVLAIEESSATIGRTGSNSVVIDDPSISPEHAVVQLRGGVWWLDDLGSVTGSWIDGEPVREAMPLAPGSAVRLGSLEFVFSPHDRWEDSPAPEQESAPQPVAARTLPAPSFIMMESPPSPARPVRWLVAGVVLITIAILWFVLVGGSR
;
A
#
# COMPACT_ATOMS: atom_id res chain seq x y z
N MET A 1 -20.94 -68.77 -14.47
CA MET A 1 -21.25 -67.49 -13.80
C MET A 1 -20.06 -67.13 -12.93
N CYS A 2 -19.25 -66.16 -13.36
CA CYS A 2 -18.46 -65.27 -12.50
C CYS A 2 -17.79 -64.25 -13.42
N LEU A 3 -18.49 -63.15 -13.66
CA LEU A 3 -17.94 -61.93 -14.22
C LEU A 3 -17.47 -61.11 -13.02
N THR A 4 -16.17 -60.92 -12.85
CA THR A 4 -15.62 -59.95 -11.89
C THR A 4 -14.34 -59.38 -12.45
N GLU A 5 -14.35 -58.06 -12.66
CA GLU A 5 -13.24 -57.09 -12.57
C GLU A 5 -13.35 -56.03 -13.66
N SER A 6 -14.00 -54.92 -13.33
CA SER A 6 -13.80 -53.62 -14.00
C SER A 6 -14.44 -52.51 -13.16
N LEU A 7 -13.63 -51.47 -12.91
CA LEU A 7 -13.92 -50.20 -12.22
C LEU A 7 -14.24 -50.34 -10.73
N LEU A 8 -13.67 -49.55 -9.82
CA LEU A 8 -13.54 -48.09 -9.87
C LEU A 8 -12.45 -47.68 -8.86
N VAL A 9 -11.46 -46.93 -9.31
CA VAL A 9 -10.44 -46.34 -8.43
C VAL A 9 -11.10 -45.33 -7.49
N ASP A 10 -10.80 -45.43 -6.20
CA ASP A 10 -11.27 -44.57 -5.12
C ASP A 10 -11.01 -43.06 -5.35
N PRO A 11 -11.89 -42.18 -4.85
CA PRO A 11 -11.81 -40.73 -4.99
C PRO A 11 -10.85 -40.12 -3.96
N HIS A 12 -9.54 -40.26 -4.19
CA HIS A 12 -8.52 -39.53 -3.44
C HIS A 12 -7.88 -38.44 -4.32
N ALA A 13 -8.66 -37.40 -4.60
CA ALA A 13 -8.12 -36.09 -4.96
C ALA A 13 -8.39 -35.14 -3.77
N VAL A 14 -7.80 -35.48 -2.63
CA VAL A 14 -7.57 -34.50 -1.57
C VAL A 14 -6.62 -33.48 -2.19
N ALA A 15 -7.17 -32.34 -2.60
CA ALA A 15 -6.38 -31.17 -2.92
C ALA A 15 -5.53 -30.87 -1.67
N GLU A 16 -4.24 -31.15 -1.76
CA GLU A 16 -3.30 -30.68 -0.78
C GLU A 16 -3.45 -29.15 -0.72
N PRO A 17 -3.69 -28.55 0.46
CA PRO A 17 -3.33 -27.16 0.61
C PRO A 17 -1.81 -27.14 0.57
N THR A 18 -1.24 -26.94 -0.63
CA THR A 18 0.16 -26.59 -0.84
C THR A 18 0.44 -25.31 -0.06
N THR A 19 0.71 -25.51 1.22
CA THR A 19 1.21 -24.52 2.15
C THR A 19 2.71 -24.63 2.03
N ALA A 20 3.28 -23.87 1.09
CA ALA A 20 4.66 -23.36 1.10
C ALA A 20 5.12 -23.07 -0.33
N SER A 21 4.74 -21.90 -0.85
CA SER A 21 5.61 -21.20 -1.80
C SER A 21 6.59 -20.37 -0.99
N THR A 22 7.63 -21.02 -0.47
CA THR A 22 8.90 -20.36 -0.15
C THR A 22 9.78 -20.47 -1.39
N THR A 23 9.66 -19.53 -2.33
CA THR A 23 10.56 -19.46 -3.48
C THR A 23 10.70 -18.03 -3.96
N GLY A 24 11.84 -17.42 -3.62
CA GLY A 24 12.30 -16.16 -4.18
C GLY A 24 13.08 -15.35 -3.16
N LEU A 25 14.41 -15.36 -3.22
CA LEU A 25 15.24 -14.28 -2.67
C LEU A 25 15.10 -13.01 -3.54
N GLY A 26 13.87 -12.69 -3.97
CA GLY A 26 13.50 -11.37 -4.43
C GLY A 26 13.33 -10.55 -3.17
N ALA A 27 14.01 -9.40 -3.04
CA ALA A 27 13.80 -8.61 -1.85
C ALA A 27 12.35 -8.13 -1.87
N LEU A 28 11.56 -8.65 -0.92
CA LEU A 28 10.22 -8.19 -0.62
C LEU A 28 10.28 -6.66 -0.46
N LEU A 29 9.65 -5.94 -1.39
CA LEU A 29 9.67 -4.48 -1.45
C LEU A 29 8.44 -3.88 -0.77
N ALA A 30 7.31 -4.58 -0.81
CA ALA A 30 6.11 -4.18 -0.11
C ALA A 30 5.20 -5.38 0.14
N THR A 31 4.17 -5.17 0.95
CA THR A 31 3.20 -6.19 1.33
C THR A 31 1.82 -5.55 1.44
N LEU A 32 0.80 -6.24 0.92
CA LEU A 32 -0.59 -5.90 1.14
C LEU A 32 -1.16 -6.86 2.19
N ILE A 33 -1.52 -6.31 3.33
CA ILE A 33 -2.06 -7.06 4.47
C ILE A 33 -3.58 -7.04 4.37
N PRO A 34 -4.27 -8.18 4.26
CA PRO A 34 -5.73 -8.20 4.16
C PRO A 34 -6.38 -7.66 5.43
N ARG A 35 -7.45 -6.88 5.26
CA ARG A 35 -8.24 -6.31 6.36
C ARG A 35 -9.68 -6.82 6.35
N GLN A 36 -10.38 -6.65 5.23
CA GLN A 36 -11.80 -7.02 5.10
C GLN A 36 -12.07 -7.64 3.74
N GLY A 37 -12.81 -8.74 3.70
CA GLY A 37 -13.20 -9.45 2.47
C GLY A 37 -12.06 -10.21 1.78
N ALA A 38 -10.81 -9.74 1.90
CA ALA A 38 -9.61 -10.22 1.20
C ALA A 38 -9.07 -11.61 1.61
N GLY A 39 -9.79 -12.37 2.44
CA GLY A 39 -9.28 -13.60 3.05
C GLY A 39 -8.15 -13.34 4.05
N THR A 40 -7.30 -14.34 4.28
CA THR A 40 -6.16 -14.29 5.22
C THR A 40 -4.80 -14.25 4.53
N ALA A 41 -4.76 -14.28 3.19
CA ALA A 41 -3.52 -14.32 2.43
C ALA A 41 -2.88 -12.93 2.37
N VAL A 42 -1.66 -12.82 2.87
CA VAL A 42 -0.82 -11.64 2.74
C VAL A 42 -0.16 -11.66 1.36
N LEU A 43 -0.26 -10.57 0.62
CA LEU A 43 0.23 -10.51 -0.76
C LEU A 43 1.58 -9.77 -0.79
N ALA A 44 2.61 -10.46 -1.27
CA ALA A 44 3.96 -9.93 -1.39
C ALA A 44 4.13 -9.16 -2.70
N ILE A 45 4.84 -8.03 -2.65
CA ILE A 45 5.28 -7.25 -3.81
C ILE A 45 6.80 -7.32 -3.83
N GLU A 46 7.37 -8.07 -4.77
CA GLU A 46 8.81 -8.31 -4.87
C GLU A 46 9.50 -7.39 -5.89
N GLU A 47 8.72 -6.74 -6.74
CA GLU A 47 9.18 -5.91 -7.86
C GLU A 47 8.82 -4.44 -7.66
N SER A 48 9.59 -3.54 -8.29
CA SER A 48 9.29 -2.10 -8.29
C SER A 48 8.07 -1.74 -9.12
N SER A 49 7.58 -2.66 -9.96
CA SER A 49 6.32 -2.53 -10.68
C SER A 49 5.61 -3.87 -10.64
N ALA A 50 4.49 -3.94 -9.93
CA ALA A 50 3.71 -5.17 -9.78
C ALA A 50 2.28 -4.95 -10.26
N THR A 51 1.79 -5.85 -11.11
CA THR A 51 0.40 -5.85 -11.55
C THR A 51 -0.46 -6.64 -10.56
N ILE A 52 -1.66 -6.15 -10.31
CA ILE A 52 -2.64 -6.74 -9.41
C ILE A 52 -3.89 -7.08 -10.22
N GLY A 53 -4.37 -8.30 -10.11
CA GLY A 53 -5.60 -8.72 -10.77
C GLY A 53 -5.96 -10.17 -10.49
N ARG A 54 -7.06 -10.62 -11.11
CA ARG A 54 -7.60 -11.96 -10.90
C ARG A 54 -6.89 -13.05 -11.72
N THR A 55 -6.29 -12.69 -12.84
CA THR A 55 -5.62 -13.66 -13.73
C THR A 55 -4.23 -14.01 -13.21
N GLY A 56 -3.80 -15.26 -13.40
CA GLY A 56 -2.46 -15.74 -13.04
C GLY A 56 -1.28 -15.09 -13.78
N SER A 57 -1.55 -14.19 -14.73
CA SER A 57 -0.53 -13.39 -15.43
C SER A 57 -0.08 -12.17 -14.64
N ASN A 58 -0.74 -11.84 -13.53
CA ASN A 58 -0.39 -10.72 -12.67
C ASN A 58 0.68 -11.10 -11.64
N SER A 59 1.49 -10.13 -11.22
CA SER A 59 2.47 -10.31 -10.13
C SER A 59 1.77 -10.65 -8.81
N VAL A 60 0.61 -10.03 -8.56
CA VAL A 60 -0.24 -10.26 -7.40
C VAL A 60 -1.60 -10.76 -7.87
N VAL A 61 -1.86 -12.04 -7.61
CA VAL A 61 -3.10 -12.71 -8.03
C VAL A 61 -4.09 -12.72 -6.88
N ILE A 62 -5.29 -12.17 -7.12
CA ILE A 62 -6.38 -12.15 -6.16
C ILE A 62 -7.59 -12.85 -6.77
N ASP A 63 -7.90 -14.05 -6.29
CA ASP A 63 -9.03 -14.84 -6.77
C ASP A 63 -10.35 -14.38 -6.13
N ASP A 64 -10.86 -13.24 -6.62
CA ASP A 64 -12.15 -12.71 -6.20
C ASP A 64 -12.95 -12.16 -7.39
N PRO A 65 -14.27 -12.40 -7.47
CA PRO A 65 -15.10 -11.96 -8.59
C PRO A 65 -15.25 -10.43 -8.71
N SER A 66 -15.03 -9.67 -7.64
CA SER A 66 -15.06 -8.20 -7.67
C SER A 66 -13.78 -7.58 -8.28
N ILE A 67 -12.72 -8.39 -8.41
CA ILE A 67 -11.43 -8.00 -8.98
C ILE A 67 -11.42 -8.29 -10.48
N SER A 68 -10.86 -7.34 -11.24
CA SER A 68 -10.76 -7.44 -12.70
C SER A 68 -9.55 -8.31 -13.10
N PRO A 69 -9.56 -8.91 -14.30
CA PRO A 69 -8.42 -9.70 -14.79
C PRO A 69 -7.08 -8.96 -14.70
N GLU A 70 -7.08 -7.70 -15.10
CA GLU A 70 -6.02 -6.70 -14.88
C GLU A 70 -6.72 -5.53 -14.15
N HIS A 71 -6.45 -5.35 -12.86
CA HIS A 71 -7.24 -4.43 -12.02
C HIS A 71 -6.48 -3.13 -11.76
N ALA A 72 -5.26 -3.26 -11.23
CA ALA A 72 -4.43 -2.11 -10.93
C ALA A 72 -2.95 -2.47 -11.07
N VAL A 73 -2.10 -1.46 -11.14
CA VAL A 73 -0.64 -1.61 -11.09
C VAL A 73 -0.09 -0.75 -9.97
N VAL A 74 0.81 -1.34 -9.19
CA VAL A 74 1.55 -0.66 -8.13
C VAL A 74 2.98 -0.43 -8.62
N GLN A 75 3.46 0.80 -8.55
CA GLN A 75 4.78 1.19 -9.06
C GLN A 75 5.55 2.03 -8.04
N LEU A 76 6.80 1.68 -7.80
CA LEU A 76 7.76 2.46 -7.03
C LEU A 76 8.49 3.44 -7.97
N ARG A 77 8.17 4.72 -7.86
CA ARG A 77 8.75 5.81 -8.66
C ARG A 77 9.47 6.79 -7.74
N GLY A 78 10.80 6.87 -7.85
CA GLY A 78 11.60 7.80 -7.05
C GLY A 78 11.48 7.60 -5.54
N GLY A 79 11.31 6.36 -5.08
CA GLY A 79 11.12 6.03 -3.66
C GLY A 79 9.69 6.20 -3.14
N VAL A 80 8.76 6.67 -3.98
CA VAL A 80 7.33 6.80 -3.64
C VAL A 80 6.55 5.70 -4.36
N TRP A 81 5.69 5.01 -3.63
CA TRP A 81 4.75 4.04 -4.22
C TRP A 81 3.56 4.76 -4.82
N TRP A 82 3.12 4.28 -5.98
CA TRP A 82 1.98 4.78 -6.72
C TRP A 82 1.07 3.62 -7.08
N LEU A 83 -0.24 3.82 -6.96
CA LEU A 83 -1.25 2.88 -7.41
C LEU A 83 -2.00 3.51 -8.59
N ASP A 84 -2.08 2.79 -9.69
CA ASP A 84 -2.76 3.21 -10.91
C ASP A 84 -3.82 2.16 -11.27
N ASP A 85 -5.07 2.59 -11.39
CA ASP A 85 -6.19 1.71 -11.72
C ASP A 85 -6.28 1.53 -13.25
N LEU A 86 -6.31 0.29 -13.72
CA LEU A 86 -6.28 -0.04 -15.15
C LEU A 86 -7.67 -0.02 -15.81
N GLY A 87 -8.61 0.73 -15.24
CA GLY A 87 -10.00 0.75 -15.67
C GLY A 87 -10.78 -0.43 -15.12
N SER A 88 -10.59 -0.74 -13.83
CA SER A 88 -11.27 -1.84 -13.20
C SER A 88 -12.79 -1.62 -13.15
N VAL A 89 -13.56 -2.72 -13.20
CA VAL A 89 -15.03 -2.66 -13.26
C VAL A 89 -15.62 -2.07 -11.98
N THR A 90 -15.07 -2.45 -10.84
CA THR A 90 -15.56 -2.02 -9.52
C THR A 90 -14.84 -0.75 -9.05
N GLY A 91 -13.61 -0.51 -9.50
CA GLY A 91 -12.76 0.59 -9.06
C GLY A 91 -11.75 0.19 -7.98
N SER A 92 -10.75 1.07 -7.80
CA SER A 92 -9.78 1.05 -6.71
C SER A 92 -9.92 2.30 -5.83
N TRP A 93 -9.65 2.19 -4.53
CA TRP A 93 -9.66 3.32 -3.59
C TRP A 93 -8.46 3.30 -2.66
N ILE A 94 -7.99 4.49 -2.27
CA ILE A 94 -6.95 4.69 -1.25
C ILE A 94 -7.55 5.57 -0.15
N ASP A 95 -7.57 5.07 1.08
CA ASP A 95 -8.10 5.77 2.26
C ASP A 95 -9.52 6.34 2.06
N GLY A 96 -10.33 5.65 1.23
CA GLY A 96 -11.71 6.03 0.89
C GLY A 96 -11.86 6.89 -0.37
N GLU A 97 -10.78 7.40 -0.94
CA GLU A 97 -10.79 8.20 -2.17
C GLU A 97 -10.63 7.31 -3.42
N PRO A 98 -11.45 7.50 -4.47
CA PRO A 98 -11.35 6.70 -5.70
C PRO A 98 -10.09 7.06 -6.49
N VAL A 99 -9.36 6.03 -6.92
CA VAL A 99 -8.18 6.16 -7.79
C VAL A 99 -8.67 6.42 -9.21
N ARG A 100 -8.49 7.66 -9.68
CA ARG A 100 -8.84 8.07 -11.07
C ARG A 100 -7.63 8.17 -11.99
N GLU A 101 -6.47 8.39 -11.41
CA GLU A 101 -5.16 8.46 -12.05
C GLU A 101 -4.18 7.81 -11.06
N ALA A 102 -2.91 7.66 -11.47
CA ALA A 102 -1.86 7.22 -10.55
C ALA A 102 -1.84 8.10 -9.29
N MET A 103 -2.17 7.50 -8.14
CA MET A 103 -2.20 8.17 -6.84
C MET A 103 -1.06 7.66 -5.94
N PRO A 104 -0.45 8.54 -5.12
CA PRO A 104 0.59 8.13 -4.21
C PRO A 104 0.00 7.22 -3.13
N LEU A 105 0.68 6.12 -2.86
CA LEU A 105 0.32 5.12 -1.87
C LEU A 105 1.28 5.21 -0.68
N ALA A 106 0.76 5.68 0.46
CA ALA A 106 1.56 5.88 1.65
C ALA A 106 1.64 4.59 2.50
N PRO A 107 2.73 4.41 3.29
CA PRO A 107 2.78 3.35 4.29
C PRO A 107 1.59 3.40 5.24
N GLY A 108 0.92 2.27 5.44
CA GLY A 108 -0.25 2.12 6.30
C GLY A 108 -1.58 2.54 5.66
N SER A 109 -1.59 3.04 4.42
CA SER A 109 -2.83 3.40 3.72
C SER A 109 -3.72 2.18 3.51
N ALA A 110 -5.03 2.40 3.67
CA ALA A 110 -6.05 1.42 3.36
C ALA A 110 -6.32 1.41 1.85
N VAL A 111 -5.97 0.32 1.18
CA VAL A 111 -6.21 0.12 -0.24
C VAL A 111 -7.41 -0.77 -0.40
N ARG A 112 -8.47 -0.27 -1.05
CA ARG A 112 -9.62 -1.09 -1.43
C ARG A 112 -9.57 -1.40 -2.91
N LEU A 113 -9.57 -2.67 -3.25
CA LEU A 113 -9.65 -3.16 -4.63
C LEU A 113 -10.97 -3.93 -4.75
N GLY A 114 -11.90 -3.45 -5.56
CA GLY A 114 -13.25 -4.00 -5.61
C GLY A 114 -13.94 -4.00 -4.23
N SER A 115 -14.35 -5.16 -3.74
CA SER A 115 -14.94 -5.34 -2.41
C SER A 115 -13.92 -5.65 -1.30
N LEU A 116 -12.63 -5.75 -1.64
CA LEU A 116 -11.58 -6.22 -0.75
C LEU A 116 -10.76 -5.05 -0.21
N GLU A 117 -10.49 -5.05 1.09
CA GLU A 117 -9.68 -4.04 1.76
C GLU A 117 -8.35 -4.62 2.25
N PHE A 118 -7.27 -3.91 1.96
CA PHE A 118 -5.89 -4.22 2.34
C PHE A 118 -5.24 -3.02 3.02
N VAL A 119 -4.19 -3.26 3.78
CA VAL A 119 -3.29 -2.22 4.29
C VAL A 119 -1.96 -2.36 3.59
N PHE A 120 -1.47 -1.26 3.02
CA PHE A 120 -0.18 -1.22 2.35
C PHE A 120 0.96 -1.08 3.36
N SER A 121 1.95 -1.97 3.28
CA SER A 121 3.16 -1.94 4.12
C SER A 121 4.38 -2.06 3.22
N PRO A 122 5.07 -0.96 2.87
CA PRO A 122 6.35 -1.04 2.19
C PRO A 122 7.40 -1.65 3.12
N HIS A 123 8.30 -2.42 2.54
CA HIS A 123 9.53 -2.85 3.19
C HIS A 123 10.62 -1.93 2.67
N ASP A 124 11.24 -1.18 3.58
CA ASP A 124 12.43 -0.43 3.24
C ASP A 124 13.52 -1.44 2.90
N ARG A 125 13.73 -1.71 1.60
CA ARG A 125 15.04 -2.16 1.14
C ARG A 125 15.97 -1.06 1.66
N TRP A 126 16.78 -1.33 2.71
CA TRP A 126 17.91 -0.51 3.19
C TRP A 126 17.87 0.12 4.61
N GLU A 127 17.51 -0.62 5.66
CA GLU A 127 18.17 -0.38 6.98
C GLU A 127 19.61 -0.96 7.03
N ASP A 128 19.99 -1.77 6.04
CA ASP A 128 21.23 -2.56 6.08
C ASP A 128 22.27 -2.18 5.03
N SER A 129 22.21 -0.95 4.53
CA SER A 129 23.42 -0.43 3.93
C SER A 129 23.60 1.05 4.29
N PRO A 130 24.79 1.43 4.75
CA PRO A 130 25.05 2.82 5.05
C PRO A 130 24.90 3.60 3.75
N ALA A 131 24.20 4.74 3.80
CA ALA A 131 24.27 5.72 2.73
C ALA A 131 25.75 5.91 2.32
N PRO A 132 26.11 5.82 1.02
CA PRO A 132 27.45 6.13 0.59
C PRO A 132 27.62 7.65 0.53
N GLU A 133 27.66 8.30 1.70
CA GLU A 133 28.02 9.70 1.84
C GLU A 133 28.84 9.86 3.12
N GLN A 134 30.13 9.53 3.04
CA GLN A 134 31.16 10.56 3.21
C GLN A 134 32.39 10.14 2.40
N GLU A 135 32.47 10.72 1.19
CA GLU A 135 33.72 11.16 0.57
C GLU A 135 34.73 11.49 1.69
N SER A 136 35.74 10.65 1.83
CA SER A 136 36.85 10.85 2.76
C SER A 136 37.68 12.03 2.27
N ALA A 137 37.21 13.25 2.58
CA ALA A 137 38.08 14.42 2.56
C ALA A 137 39.19 14.19 3.60
N PRO A 138 40.48 14.36 3.24
CA PRO A 138 41.56 14.18 4.21
C PRO A 138 41.42 15.24 5.31
N GLN A 139 41.06 14.81 6.53
CA GLN A 139 41.04 15.72 7.67
C GLN A 139 42.49 16.15 8.01
N PRO A 140 42.79 17.45 8.10
CA PRO A 140 44.09 17.90 8.58
C PRO A 140 44.20 17.64 10.08
N VAL A 141 45.22 16.88 10.47
CA VAL A 141 45.67 16.70 11.84
C VAL A 141 46.08 18.02 12.49
N ALA A 142 45.16 18.65 13.20
CA ALA A 142 45.40 19.70 14.20
C ALA A 142 44.09 19.94 14.96
N ALA A 143 43.98 20.11 16.27
CA ALA A 143 44.91 20.08 17.37
C ALA A 143 44.04 20.13 18.65
N ARG A 144 44.50 19.44 19.70
CA ARG A 144 44.44 19.83 21.13
C ARG A 144 43.14 20.48 21.68
N THR A 145 42.54 19.76 22.63
CA THR A 145 42.08 20.21 23.97
C THR A 145 41.24 21.50 24.08
N LEU A 146 39.99 21.39 24.58
CA LEU A 146 39.37 22.13 25.71
C LEU A 146 37.85 21.80 25.84
N PRO A 147 37.17 22.09 26.98
CA PRO A 147 36.01 21.33 27.49
C PRO A 147 34.65 21.75 26.91
N ALA A 148 33.65 20.92 27.18
CA ALA A 148 32.27 21.05 26.72
C ALA A 148 31.62 22.42 27.03
N PRO A 149 30.90 23.02 26.06
CA PRO A 149 29.83 23.93 26.35
C PRO A 149 28.47 23.21 26.31
N SER A 150 27.67 23.56 27.30
CA SER A 150 26.24 23.34 27.50
C SER A 150 25.40 23.07 26.24
N PHE A 151 24.65 21.96 26.30
CA PHE A 151 23.27 21.83 25.82
C PHE A 151 22.76 23.03 25.02
N ILE A 152 23.07 23.05 23.72
CA ILE A 152 22.19 23.73 22.77
C ILE A 152 21.11 22.71 22.47
N MET A 153 19.96 22.92 23.10
CA MET A 153 18.67 22.44 22.69
C MET A 153 18.45 22.90 21.23
N MET A 154 19.00 22.15 20.28
CA MET A 154 18.65 22.28 18.87
C MET A 154 17.31 21.58 18.72
N GLU A 155 16.28 22.42 18.81
CA GLU A 155 15.01 22.32 18.11
C GLU A 155 14.87 21.04 17.27
N SER A 156 14.02 20.12 17.75
CA SER A 156 13.49 19.04 16.92
C SER A 156 12.95 19.65 15.62
N PRO A 157 13.33 19.17 14.43
CA PRO A 157 12.68 19.62 13.20
C PRO A 157 11.19 19.29 13.29
N PRO A 158 10.28 20.21 12.90
CA PRO A 158 8.87 19.87 12.81
C PRO A 158 8.71 18.79 11.74
N SER A 159 8.10 17.66 12.13
CA SER A 159 7.62 16.63 11.21
C SER A 159 6.78 17.28 10.11
N PRO A 160 6.92 16.92 8.82
CA PRO A 160 6.13 17.52 7.76
C PRO A 160 4.64 17.26 8.03
N ALA A 161 3.93 18.34 8.32
CA ALA A 161 2.49 18.35 8.47
C ALA A 161 1.85 17.81 7.18
N ARG A 162 0.97 16.81 7.35
CA ARG A 162 0.05 16.31 6.34
C ARG A 162 -0.62 17.52 5.65
N PRO A 163 -0.72 17.60 4.31
CA PRO A 163 -1.35 18.75 3.67
C PRO A 163 -2.83 18.80 4.05
N VAL A 164 -3.15 19.71 4.96
CA VAL A 164 -4.50 20.06 5.42
C VAL A 164 -5.22 20.80 4.29
N ARG A 165 -5.65 20.07 3.25
CA ARG A 165 -6.57 20.60 2.22
C ARG A 165 -8.04 20.53 2.65
N TRP A 166 -8.34 19.97 3.83
CA TRP A 166 -9.70 19.80 4.35
C TRP A 166 -10.28 21.04 5.06
N LEU A 167 -9.47 22.02 5.46
CA LEU A 167 -9.99 23.22 6.16
C LEU A 167 -10.79 24.17 5.26
N VAL A 168 -10.64 24.10 3.92
CA VAL A 168 -11.36 25.01 3.01
C VAL A 168 -12.79 24.52 2.71
N ALA A 169 -13.03 23.21 2.73
CA ALA A 169 -14.36 22.64 2.43
C ALA A 169 -15.38 22.89 3.54
N GLY A 170 -14.95 22.89 4.82
CA GLY A 170 -15.83 23.14 5.96
C GLY A 170 -16.40 24.56 6.01
N VAL A 171 -15.63 25.56 5.60
CA VAL A 171 -16.09 26.97 5.60
C VAL A 171 -17.17 27.21 4.55
N VAL A 172 -17.08 26.58 3.37
CA VAL A 172 -18.08 26.73 2.29
C VAL A 172 -19.43 26.09 2.65
N LEU A 173 -19.43 24.96 3.36
CA LEU A 173 -20.68 24.34 3.82
C LEU A 173 -21.36 25.16 4.93
N ILE A 174 -20.58 25.75 5.84
CA ILE A 174 -21.11 26.61 6.90
C ILE A 174 -21.71 27.90 6.33
N THR A 175 -21.07 28.53 5.32
CA THR A 175 -21.63 29.74 4.70
C THR A 175 -22.92 29.45 3.93
N ILE A 176 -23.02 28.32 3.22
CA ILE A 176 -24.24 27.91 2.53
C ILE A 176 -25.37 27.62 3.54
N ALA A 177 -25.08 26.95 4.66
CA ALA A 177 -26.06 26.65 5.69
C ALA A 177 -26.57 27.92 6.41
N ILE A 178 -25.68 28.86 6.73
CA ILE A 178 -26.06 30.15 7.35
C ILE A 178 -26.91 30.97 6.38
N LEU A 179 -26.52 31.05 5.10
CA LEU A 179 -27.28 31.78 4.09
C LEU A 179 -28.68 31.19 3.89
N TRP A 180 -28.79 29.86 3.85
CA TRP A 180 -30.08 29.19 3.77
C TRP A 180 -30.95 29.45 5.01
N PHE A 181 -30.35 29.40 6.21
CA PHE A 181 -31.07 29.67 7.45
C PHE A 181 -31.59 31.12 7.55
N VAL A 182 -30.82 32.11 7.09
CA VAL A 182 -31.28 33.50 7.06
C VAL A 182 -32.41 33.69 6.05
N LEU A 183 -32.31 33.06 4.87
CA LEU A 183 -33.33 33.18 3.82
C LEU A 183 -34.63 32.42 4.11
N VAL A 184 -34.56 31.30 4.83
CA VAL A 184 -35.72 30.41 5.09
C VAL A 184 -36.27 30.56 6.51
N GLY A 185 -35.41 30.87 7.49
CA GLY A 185 -35.76 30.94 8.91
C GLY A 185 -36.16 32.34 9.42
N GLY A 186 -35.94 33.41 8.65
CA GLY A 186 -36.20 34.80 9.05
C GLY A 186 -37.64 35.28 8.95
N SER A 187 -38.58 34.45 8.47
CA SER A 187 -39.99 34.84 8.27
C SER A 187 -40.90 34.23 9.34
N ARG A 188 -40.77 34.71 10.58
CA ARG A 188 -41.80 34.59 11.62
C ARG A 188 -41.88 35.89 12.41
#